data_AF-A0A9Y2JZB0-F1
#
_entry.id   AF-A0A9Y2JZB0-F1
#
_cell.length_a   1.000
_cell.length_b   1.000
_cell.length_c   1.000
_cell.angle_alpha   90.00
_cell.angle_beta   90.00
_cell.angle_gamma   90.00
#
_symmetry.space_group_name_H-M   'P 1'
#
loop_
_entity.id
_entity.type
_entity.pdbx_description
1 polymer ?
#
loop_
_entity_poly.entity_id
_entity_poly.type
_entity_poly.pdbx_seq_one_letter_code
_entity_poly.pdbx_strand_id
1 'polypeptide(L)'
;MSPRARRARGPPRPQAEPEPAWWLNLQAHPETTVAPVDGRRRVRGRAADGEERDRLWARWRELDKNLDAYAARRPGRTAVVILEPSPGAAAE
;
A
#
# COMPACT_ATOMS: atom_id res chain seq x y z
N MET A 1 -26.93 -44.71 6.41
CA MET A 1 -26.73 -43.60 7.37
C MET A 1 -25.24 -43.50 7.66
N SER A 2 -24.53 -42.56 7.04
CA SER A 2 -23.08 -42.35 7.28
C SER A 2 -22.88 -40.99 7.98
N PRO A 3 -22.08 -40.92 9.05
CA PRO A 3 -21.96 -39.70 9.83
C PRO A 3 -21.03 -38.71 9.12
N ARG A 4 -21.48 -37.47 8.94
CA ARG A 4 -20.66 -36.36 8.45
C ARG A 4 -19.64 -35.99 9.53
N ALA A 5 -18.36 -36.27 9.28
CA ALA A 5 -17.25 -35.75 10.07
C ALA A 5 -17.26 -34.21 10.05
N ARG A 6 -17.45 -33.59 11.22
CA ARG A 6 -17.20 -32.15 11.40
C ARG A 6 -15.70 -31.92 11.21
N ARG A 7 -15.31 -31.25 10.12
CA ARG A 7 -13.96 -30.69 9.99
C ARG A 7 -13.76 -29.68 11.12
N ALA A 8 -12.88 -30.01 12.07
CA ALA A 8 -12.41 -29.07 13.06
C ALA A 8 -11.73 -27.89 12.34
N ARG A 9 -12.19 -26.67 12.61
CA ARG A 9 -11.45 -25.46 12.24
C ARG A 9 -10.14 -25.49 13.03
N GLY A 10 -9.01 -25.61 12.33
CA GLY A 10 -7.69 -25.47 12.92
C GLY A 10 -7.53 -24.08 13.59
N PRO A 11 -6.49 -23.92 14.43
CA PRO A 11 -6.27 -22.67 15.16
C PRO A 11 -6.19 -21.47 14.19
N PRO A 12 -6.68 -20.28 14.59
CA PRO A 12 -6.57 -19.09 13.77
C PRO A 12 -5.10 -18.85 13.46
N ARG A 13 -4.78 -18.71 12.17
CA ARG A 13 -3.43 -18.29 11.76
C ARG A 13 -3.16 -16.93 12.40
N PRO A 14 -1.93 -16.65 12.88
CA PRO A 14 -1.58 -15.33 13.35
C PRO A 14 -1.85 -14.35 12.22
N GLN A 15 -2.74 -13.39 12.45
CA GLN A 15 -2.96 -12.27 11.55
C GLN A 15 -1.74 -11.36 11.73
N ALA A 16 -0.64 -11.65 11.02
CA ALA A 16 0.27 -10.57 10.67
C ALA A 16 -0.62 -9.48 10.05
N GLU A 17 -0.59 -8.26 10.58
CA GLU A 17 -1.41 -7.17 10.03
C GLU A 17 -1.16 -7.13 8.53
N PRO A 18 -2.15 -7.53 7.72
CA PRO A 18 -1.92 -7.68 6.29
C PRO A 18 -1.60 -6.31 5.73
N GLU A 19 -0.77 -6.29 4.70
CA GLU A 19 -0.54 -5.06 3.94
C GLU A 19 -1.88 -4.38 3.66
N PRO A 20 -1.97 -3.03 3.79
CA PRO A 20 -3.23 -2.33 3.64
C PRO A 20 -3.93 -2.73 2.34
N ALA A 21 -5.23 -2.98 2.39
CA ALA A 21 -5.97 -3.48 1.23
C ALA A 21 -5.84 -2.55 0.01
N TRP A 22 -5.75 -1.23 0.23
CA TRP A 22 -5.50 -0.26 -0.85
C TRP A 22 -4.16 -0.52 -1.56
N TRP A 23 -3.13 -0.93 -0.83
CA TRP A 23 -1.80 -1.21 -1.40
C TRP A 23 -1.82 -2.52 -2.20
N LEU A 24 -2.54 -3.53 -1.71
CA LEU A 24 -2.75 -4.77 -2.46
C LEU A 24 -3.53 -4.52 -3.76
N ASN A 25 -4.58 -3.70 -3.69
CA ASN A 25 -5.37 -3.32 -4.87
C ASN A 25 -4.53 -2.55 -5.89
N LEU A 26 -3.69 -1.63 -5.43
CA LEU A 26 -2.84 -0.83 -6.32
C LEU A 26 -1.73 -1.66 -6.99
N GLN A 27 -1.20 -2.68 -6.31
CA GLN A 27 -0.28 -3.64 -6.93
C GLN A 27 -0.96 -4.48 -8.01
N ALA A 28 -2.23 -4.86 -7.81
CA ALA A 28 -3.01 -5.60 -8.80
C ALA A 28 -3.45 -4.73 -9.98
N HIS A 29 -3.80 -3.47 -9.71
CA HIS A 29 -4.28 -2.49 -10.69
C HIS A 29 -3.58 -1.14 -10.48
N PRO A 30 -2.41 -0.91 -11.13
CA PRO A 30 -1.61 0.30 -10.96
C PRO A 30 -2.33 1.59 -11.37
N GLU A 31 -3.26 1.50 -12.31
CA GLU A 31 -4.02 2.64 -12.81
C GLU A 31 -5.18 2.97 -11.87
N THR A 32 -5.14 4.16 -11.26
CA THR A 32 -6.17 4.61 -10.32
C THR A 32 -6.47 6.10 -10.48
N THR A 33 -7.43 6.59 -9.71
CA THR A 33 -7.79 8.02 -9.66
C THR A 33 -7.65 8.51 -8.22
N VAL A 34 -6.95 9.62 -8.04
CA VAL A 34 -6.88 10.33 -6.75
C VAL A 34 -7.75 11.59 -6.80
N ALA A 35 -8.28 11.99 -5.65
CA ALA A 35 -9.14 13.16 -5.49
C ALA A 35 -8.56 14.16 -4.47
N PRO A 36 -7.41 14.79 -4.77
CA PRO A 36 -6.93 15.94 -3.98
C PRO A 36 -7.90 17.13 -4.06
N VAL A 37 -7.67 18.13 -3.20
CA VAL A 37 -8.50 19.34 -3.08
C VAL A 37 -8.63 20.13 -4.39
N ASP A 38 -7.65 19.99 -5.29
CA ASP A 38 -7.58 20.67 -6.58
C ASP A 38 -8.20 19.88 -7.74
N GLY A 39 -8.84 18.74 -7.45
CA GLY A 39 -9.64 17.98 -8.42
C GLY A 39 -9.17 16.54 -8.63
N ARG A 40 -10.02 15.75 -9.29
CA ARG A 40 -9.73 14.33 -9.56
C ARG A 40 -8.73 14.21 -10.70
N ARG A 41 -7.73 13.35 -10.55
CA ARG A 41 -6.74 13.06 -11.61
C ARG A 41 -6.41 11.57 -11.69
N ARG A 42 -6.17 11.08 -12.91
CA ARG A 42 -5.68 9.72 -13.15
C ARG A 42 -4.20 9.65 -12.85
N VAL A 43 -3.81 8.60 -12.13
CA VAL A 43 -2.44 8.32 -11.75
C VAL A 43 -2.12 6.86 -11.98
N ARG A 44 -0.83 6.58 -12.13
CA ARG A 44 -0.28 5.24 -12.06
C ARG A 44 0.54 5.11 -10.78
N GLY A 45 0.15 4.17 -9.94
CA GLY A 45 0.81 3.90 -8.66
C GLY A 45 1.87 2.82 -8.79
N ARG A 46 3.03 3.03 -8.18
CA ARG A 46 4.07 2.00 -8.04
C ARG A 46 4.80 2.13 -6.71
N ALA A 47 5.42 1.04 -6.25
CA ALA A 47 6.39 1.13 -5.16
C ALA A 47 7.64 1.89 -5.65
N ALA A 48 8.19 2.73 -4.78
CA ALA A 48 9.55 3.21 -4.90
C ALA A 48 10.50 2.11 -4.43
N ASP A 49 11.57 1.90 -5.20
CA ASP A 49 12.57 0.88 -4.92
C ASP A 49 13.98 1.49 -4.83
N GLY A 50 14.92 0.73 -4.25
CA GLY A 50 16.34 1.11 -4.18
C GLY A 50 16.60 2.53 -3.68
N GLU A 51 17.44 3.26 -4.41
CA GLU A 51 17.83 4.63 -4.07
C GLU A 51 16.67 5.63 -4.11
N GLU A 52 15.70 5.45 -5.02
CA GLU A 52 14.56 6.36 -5.15
C GLU A 52 13.73 6.36 -3.86
N ARG A 53 13.48 5.16 -3.32
CA ARG A 53 12.82 5.01 -2.03
C ARG A 53 13.59 5.71 -0.92
N ASP A 54 14.91 5.54 -0.87
CA ASP A 54 15.72 6.08 0.22
C ASP A 54 15.78 7.61 0.18
N ARG A 55 15.83 8.21 -1.03
CA ARG A 55 15.72 9.66 -1.22
C ARG A 55 14.36 10.21 -0.75
N LEU A 56 13.27 9.55 -1.15
CA LEU A 56 11.92 9.95 -0.74
C LEU A 56 11.70 9.78 0.77
N TRP A 57 12.22 8.70 1.35
CA TRP A 57 12.17 8.45 2.78
C TRP A 57 12.93 9.52 3.57
N ALA A 58 14.13 9.88 3.11
CA ALA A 58 14.90 10.97 3.71
C ALA A 58 14.12 12.29 3.71
N ARG A 59 13.49 12.66 2.59
CA ARG A 59 12.65 13.86 2.51
C ARG A 59 11.44 13.80 3.44
N TRP A 60 10.82 12.63 3.61
CA TRP A 60 9.67 12.49 4.49
C TRP A 60 10.05 12.63 5.97
N ARG A 61 11.24 12.14 6.39
CA ARG A 61 11.76 12.37 7.76
C ARG A 61 11.97 13.85 8.11
N GLU A 62 12.11 14.70 7.11
CA GLU A 62 12.16 16.14 7.33
C GLU A 62 10.80 16.68 7.80
N LEU A 63 9.70 16.11 7.29
CA LEU A 63 8.32 16.49 7.57
C LEU A 63 7.74 15.80 8.82
N ASP A 64 8.01 14.50 9.00
CA ASP A 64 7.54 13.72 10.16
C ASP A 64 8.71 13.09 10.91
N LYS A 65 8.93 13.56 12.15
CA LYS A 65 10.01 13.09 13.04
C LYS A 65 9.76 11.70 13.64
N ASN A 66 8.52 11.23 13.61
CA ASN A 66 8.14 9.91 14.16
C ASN A 66 8.06 8.82 13.08
N LEU A 67 8.34 9.15 11.81
CA LEU A 67 8.20 8.23 10.69
C LEU A 67 8.98 6.92 10.88
N ASP A 68 10.23 7.01 11.35
CA ASP A 68 11.07 5.84 11.60
C ASP A 68 10.54 4.97 12.76
N ALA A 69 9.96 5.59 13.79
CA ALA A 69 9.34 4.87 14.91
C ALA A 69 8.08 4.12 14.48
N TYR A 70 7.29 4.67 13.54
CA TYR A 70 6.16 3.96 12.95
C TYR A 70 6.62 2.81 12.06
N ALA A 71 7.65 3.03 11.24
CA ALA A 71 8.20 2.00 10.37
C ALA A 71 8.80 0.82 11.16
N ALA A 72 9.46 1.09 12.29
CA ALA A 72 10.05 0.06 13.15
C ALA A 72 9.02 -0.90 13.78
N ARG A 73 7.74 -0.51 13.83
CA ARG A 73 6.65 -1.37 14.34
C ARG A 73 6.17 -2.40 13.30
N ARG A 74 6.55 -2.23 12.03
CA ARG A 74 6.12 -3.12 10.96
C ARG A 74 7.08 -4.30 10.83
N PRO A 75 6.57 -5.53 10.64
CA PRO A 75 7.41 -6.70 10.40
C PRO A 75 8.11 -6.66 9.03
N GLY A 76 7.65 -5.80 8.12
CA GLY A 76 8.22 -5.62 6.78
C GLY A 76 8.53 -4.16 6.47
N ARG A 77 9.34 -3.94 5.43
CA ARG A 77 9.72 -2.60 4.98
C ARG A 77 8.47 -1.82 4.55
N THR A 78 8.24 -0.66 5.16
CA THR A 78 7.15 0.24 4.75
C THR A 78 7.31 0.62 3.28
N ALA A 79 6.30 0.29 2.48
CA ALA A 79 6.22 0.68 1.08
C ALA A 79 6.09 2.19 0.98
N VAL A 80 6.90 2.81 0.12
CA VAL A 80 6.72 4.19 -0.32
C VAL A 80 6.09 4.10 -1.69
N VAL A 81 4.91 4.69 -1.85
CA VAL A 81 4.14 4.60 -3.10
C VAL A 81 4.24 5.92 -3.84
N ILE A 82 4.67 5.84 -5.10
CA ILE A 82 4.73 6.97 -6.02
C ILE A 82 3.47 6.94 -6.88
N LEU A 83 2.81 8.10 -6.98
CA LEU A 83 1.64 8.31 -7.82
C LEU A 83 2.03 9.25 -8.96
N GLU A 84 2.34 8.67 -10.12
CA GLU A 84 2.74 9.43 -11.31
C GLU A 84 1.49 9.79 -12.12
N PRO A 85 1.35 11.03 -12.64
CA PRO A 85 0.27 11.36 -13.55
C PRO A 85 0.27 10.44 -14.78
N SER A 86 -0.88 9.83 -15.10
CA SER A 86 -1.00 8.99 -16.30
C SER A 86 -1.51 9.83 -17.47
N PRO A 87 -0.86 9.77 -18.66
CA PRO A 87 -1.35 10.45 -19.87
C PRO A 87 -2.66 9.78 -20.32
N GLY A 88 -3.77 10.30 -19.81
CA GLY A 88 -5.12 9.80 -20.10
C GLY A 88 -6.26 10.56 -19.38
N ALA A 89 -5.98 11.72 -18.77
CA ALA A 89 -6.99 12.58 -18.17
C ALA A 89 -6.59 14.06 -18.23
N ALA A 90 -6.51 14.58 -19.45
CA ALA A 90 -6.91 15.95 -19.74
C ALA A 90 -7.95 15.87 -20.86
N ALA A 91 -9.21 15.68 -20.48
CA ALA A 91 -10.43 15.98 -21.23
C ALA A 91 -11.61 15.37 -20.47
N GLU A 92 -12.18 16.14 -19.54
CA GLU A 92 -13.61 16.51 -19.56
C GLU A 92 -13.82 17.71 -18.64
#